data_AF-A0A9E0SLK9-F1
#
_entry.id   AF-A0A9E0SLK9-F1
#
_cell.length_a   1.000
_cell.length_b   1.000
_cell.length_c   1.000
_cell.angle_alpha   90.00
_cell.angle_beta   90.00
_cell.angle_gamma   90.00
#
_symmetry.space_group_name_H-M   'P 1'
#
loop_
_entity.id
_entity.type
_entity.pdbx_description
1 polymer ?
#
loop_
_entity_poly.entity_id
_entity_poly.type
_entity_poly.pdbx_seq_one_letter_code
_entity_poly.pdbx_strand_id
1 'polypeptide(L)'
;MPPSSRSRFTLACLLAVTATLAACGGGSDGSDDGVTVPPSSPTLAPPPSLPPGGTIALAFVGPTPADNVREVGATVPLSVRMTLNGAPAPDKIYVDLSATSATVTPARTATGIDGHALAVLVGTSAGTAAVGVAVSGRPEVKAALTLYLRPPPKPLEVLVPAYFSAGRANSPWVALSNGQQSFPDVRITAILNPSNGLFDKPDAGLVSAAADFIAKGGKLIGYVLTGYGNGGRSQADIRANVDAYLSHYGSAVSGIFLDEVDNSPRKIAFYQPVSNDIRRRYPDFRIISNPGTYPDAGYAALADTVTTFEGQAVSYFKTDPQPGNTWVYQRGNGAQAMLVHDASCADMQKALRAAASARNNTGLVYVTDLHYNPTTGSGNPWANLPSYWMTFLATVDAINKSQPLPTC
;
A
#
# COMPACT_ATOMS: atom_id res chain seq x y z
N MET A 1 -26.37 32.17 -20.16
CA MET A 1 -27.70 32.31 -19.51
C MET A 1 -28.48 31.02 -19.78
N PRO A 2 -29.17 30.46 -18.78
CA PRO A 2 -28.55 29.47 -17.88
C PRO A 2 -29.53 28.28 -17.56
N PRO A 3 -29.44 27.54 -16.43
CA PRO A 3 -28.43 26.54 -16.02
C PRO A 3 -29.05 25.22 -15.48
N SER A 4 -28.27 24.17 -15.18
CA SER A 4 -27.99 23.60 -13.82
C SER A 4 -28.07 22.06 -13.93
N SER A 5 -27.19 21.23 -13.37
CA SER A 5 -27.05 20.90 -11.95
C SER A 5 -25.78 20.07 -11.73
N ARG A 6 -24.90 20.52 -10.83
CA ARG A 6 -23.81 19.71 -10.24
C ARG A 6 -24.29 19.28 -8.86
N SER A 7 -24.43 17.98 -8.62
CA SER A 7 -24.67 17.45 -7.26
C SER A 7 -23.37 16.84 -6.72
N ARG A 8 -22.79 17.51 -5.72
CA ARG A 8 -21.71 17.00 -4.87
C ARG A 8 -22.38 16.51 -3.58
N PHE A 9 -22.36 15.21 -3.32
CA PHE A 9 -22.72 14.68 -2.00
C PHE A 9 -21.45 14.49 -1.18
N THR A 10 -21.16 15.49 -0.34
CA THR A 10 -20.29 15.37 0.83
C THR A 10 -21.19 15.22 2.05
N LEU A 11 -21.27 14.02 2.62
CA LEU A 11 -21.97 13.78 3.88
C LEU A 11 -20.93 13.83 5.02
N ALA A 12 -20.68 15.04 5.53
CA ALA A 12 -19.94 15.26 6.76
C ALA A 12 -20.96 15.49 7.89
N CYS A 13 -21.19 14.48 8.72
CA CYS A 13 -21.94 14.63 9.97
C CYS A 13 -21.04 15.32 11.02
N LEU A 14 -21.15 16.65 11.15
CA LEU A 14 -20.72 17.38 12.34
C LEU A 14 -21.87 17.43 13.35
N LEU A 15 -21.71 16.72 14.46
CA LEU A 15 -22.52 16.93 15.67
C LEU A 15 -21.90 18.10 16.46
N ALA A 16 -22.48 19.29 16.30
CA ALA A 16 -22.23 20.43 17.17
C ALA A 16 -23.26 20.39 18.32
N VAL A 17 -22.81 20.07 19.54
CA VAL A 17 -23.63 20.26 20.75
C VAL A 17 -23.41 21.69 21.23
N THR A 18 -24.43 22.54 21.06
CA THR A 18 -24.52 23.86 21.67
C THR A 18 -25.28 23.72 22.99
N ALA A 19 -24.62 24.06 24.10
CA ALA A 19 -25.27 24.17 25.41
C ALA A 19 -25.64 25.64 25.65
N THR A 20 -26.92 25.98 25.55
CA THR A 20 -27.46 27.27 25.99
C THR A 20 -27.83 27.19 27.46
N LEU A 21 -27.09 27.93 28.30
CA LEU A 21 -27.47 28.26 29.67
C LEU A 21 -28.63 29.26 29.66
N ALA A 22 -29.81 28.83 30.13
CA ALA A 22 -30.88 29.73 30.51
C ALA A 22 -30.96 29.77 32.04
N ALA A 23 -30.45 30.87 32.61
CA ALA A 23 -30.65 31.23 34.00
C ALA A 23 -31.60 32.43 34.03
N CYS A 24 -32.84 32.21 34.47
CA CYS A 24 -33.73 33.28 34.94
C CYS A 24 -33.94 33.07 36.43
N GLY A 25 -33.30 33.92 37.24
CA GLY A 25 -33.64 34.12 38.64
C GLY A 25 -34.69 35.22 38.79
N GLY A 26 -35.48 35.13 39.85
CA GLY A 26 -36.42 36.16 40.27
C GLY A 26 -37.33 35.65 41.38
N GLY A 27 -36.90 35.82 42.63
CA GLY A 27 -37.74 35.65 43.82
C GLY A 27 -37.71 36.91 44.68
N SER A 28 -38.82 37.20 45.36
CA SER A 28 -38.98 38.08 46.53
C SER A 28 -40.27 37.57 47.25
N ASP A 29 -40.45 37.55 48.57
CA ASP A 29 -39.75 38.13 49.72
C ASP A 29 -39.97 37.22 50.94
N GLY A 30 -39.05 37.29 51.91
CA GLY A 30 -39.18 36.59 53.19
C GLY A 30 -37.93 36.77 54.04
N SER A 31 -37.88 37.87 54.77
CA SER A 31 -36.92 38.19 55.83
C SER A 31 -36.91 37.14 56.94
N ASP A 32 -35.74 36.60 57.30
CA ASP A 32 -35.21 36.64 58.68
C ASP A 32 -33.80 36.03 58.81
N ASP A 33 -33.09 36.61 59.77
CA ASP A 33 -31.75 36.40 60.31
C ASP A 33 -31.03 35.04 60.17
N GLY A 34 -29.75 35.12 59.78
CA GLY A 34 -28.78 34.04 60.00
C GLY A 34 -27.48 34.23 59.23
N VAL A 35 -26.45 34.76 59.89
CA VAL A 35 -25.07 34.77 59.36
C VAL A 35 -24.64 33.32 59.11
N THR A 36 -24.68 32.89 57.85
CA THR A 36 -24.18 31.59 57.40
C THR A 36 -23.00 31.82 56.47
N VAL A 37 -21.85 31.28 56.87
CA VAL A 37 -20.64 31.19 56.05
C VAL A 37 -20.98 30.40 54.78
N PRO A 38 -20.60 30.85 53.57
CA PRO A 38 -20.92 30.12 52.34
C PRO A 38 -20.22 28.76 52.36
N PRO A 39 -20.88 27.67 51.93
CA PRO A 39 -20.23 26.38 51.80
C PRO A 39 -19.15 26.50 50.71
N SER A 40 -17.93 26.10 51.08
CA SER A 40 -16.83 25.86 50.16
C SER A 40 -17.30 25.00 48.99
N SER A 41 -16.93 25.42 47.77
CA SER A 41 -17.21 24.71 46.52
C SER A 41 -16.93 23.20 46.67
N PRO A 42 -17.75 22.30 46.12
CA PRO A 42 -17.48 20.87 46.21
C PRO A 42 -16.17 20.58 45.47
N THR A 43 -15.13 20.29 46.24
CA THR A 43 -13.90 19.68 45.72
C THR A 43 -14.29 18.40 44.99
N LEU A 44 -14.06 18.36 43.67
CA LEU A 44 -14.16 17.13 42.88
C LEU A 44 -13.46 16.01 43.64
N ALA A 45 -14.20 14.94 43.96
CA ALA A 45 -13.64 13.77 44.61
C ALA A 45 -12.38 13.32 43.84
N PRO A 46 -11.27 13.01 44.53
CA PRO A 46 -10.08 12.53 43.86
C PRO A 46 -10.44 11.31 43.01
N PRO A 47 -9.84 11.17 41.80
CA PRO A 47 -10.13 10.05 40.94
C PRO A 47 -9.92 8.73 41.71
N PRO A 48 -10.80 7.74 41.52
CA PRO A 48 -10.72 6.49 42.26
C PRO A 48 -9.33 5.86 42.05
N SER A 49 -8.61 5.64 43.15
CA SER A 49 -7.34 4.92 43.12
C SER A 49 -7.61 3.44 42.91
N LEU A 50 -6.86 2.80 42.01
CA LEU A 50 -6.92 1.35 41.83
C LEU A 50 -6.67 0.63 43.16
N PRO A 51 -7.45 -0.41 43.49
CA PRO A 51 -7.20 -1.21 44.68
C PRO A 51 -5.74 -1.73 44.71
N PRO A 52 -5.13 -1.91 45.90
CA PRO A 52 -3.78 -2.45 46.01
C PRO A 52 -3.65 -3.89 45.50
N GLY A 53 -4.76 -4.65 45.51
CA GLY A 53 -4.83 -6.04 45.07
C GLY A 53 -5.79 -6.24 43.88
N GLY A 54 -5.53 -7.30 43.10
CA GLY A 54 -6.33 -7.67 41.92
C GLY A 54 -5.49 -7.74 40.65
N THR A 55 -5.89 -8.61 39.73
CA THR A 55 -5.22 -8.76 38.43
C THR A 55 -5.77 -7.73 37.46
N ILE A 56 -4.93 -6.81 37.04
CA ILE A 56 -5.27 -5.80 36.02
C ILE A 56 -4.78 -6.30 34.67
N ALA A 57 -5.64 -6.28 33.65
CA ALA A 57 -5.24 -6.51 32.27
C ALA A 57 -5.60 -5.30 31.40
N LEU A 58 -4.76 -5.06 30.40
CA LEU A 58 -4.89 -3.95 29.46
C LEU A 58 -4.67 -4.51 28.06
N ALA A 59 -5.54 -4.16 27.11
CA ALA A 59 -5.43 -4.62 25.73
C ALA A 59 -5.99 -3.60 24.74
N PHE A 60 -5.35 -3.47 23.59
CA PHE A 60 -5.96 -2.78 22.45
C PHE A 60 -7.10 -3.63 21.88
N VAL A 61 -8.29 -3.04 21.78
CA VAL A 61 -9.45 -3.62 21.10
C VAL A 61 -9.50 -3.15 19.65
N GLY A 62 -8.99 -1.94 19.37
CA GLY A 62 -8.88 -1.41 18.02
C GLY A 62 -7.73 -0.42 17.90
N PRO A 63 -7.04 -0.35 16.74
CA PRO A 63 -7.23 -1.21 15.55
C PRO A 63 -6.86 -2.68 15.74
N THR A 64 -7.45 -3.56 14.91
CA THR A 64 -7.18 -5.02 14.94
C THR A 64 -5.97 -5.38 14.07
N PRO A 65 -5.38 -6.58 14.20
CA PRO A 65 -4.27 -7.01 13.33
C PRO A 65 -4.60 -7.05 11.83
N ALA A 66 -5.86 -7.28 11.46
CA ALA A 66 -6.32 -7.24 10.07
C ALA A 66 -6.43 -5.81 9.52
N ASP A 67 -6.52 -4.83 10.43
CA ASP A 67 -6.79 -3.44 10.15
C ASP A 67 -5.68 -2.55 10.74
N ASN A 68 -4.43 -3.02 10.64
CA ASN A 68 -3.27 -2.37 11.25
C ASN A 68 -2.45 -1.52 10.28
N VAL A 69 -2.89 -1.36 9.03
CA VAL A 69 -2.25 -0.48 8.04
C VAL A 69 -3.11 0.74 7.80
N ARG A 70 -2.51 1.92 7.89
CA ARG A 70 -3.18 3.23 7.82
C ARG A 70 -2.40 4.20 6.95
N GLU A 71 -3.07 5.19 6.40
CA GLU A 71 -2.40 6.26 5.68
C GLU A 71 -1.78 7.26 6.64
N VAL A 72 -0.63 7.82 6.29
CA VAL A 72 -0.04 8.97 7.00
C VAL A 72 -1.05 10.12 6.98
N GLY A 73 -1.24 10.78 8.13
CA GLY A 73 -2.24 11.83 8.30
C GLY A 73 -3.68 11.37 8.49
N ALA A 74 -3.98 10.07 8.33
CA ALA A 74 -5.31 9.56 8.62
C ALA A 74 -5.56 9.48 10.13
N THR A 75 -6.78 9.81 10.53
CA THR A 75 -7.28 9.64 11.89
C THR A 75 -7.52 8.17 12.18
N VAL A 76 -6.90 7.65 13.23
CA VAL A 76 -7.00 6.25 13.66
C VAL A 76 -7.60 6.20 15.06
N PRO A 77 -8.87 5.77 15.22
CA PRO A 77 -9.45 5.55 16.53
C PRO A 77 -8.69 4.46 17.28
N LEU A 78 -8.27 4.76 18.51
CA LEU A 78 -7.70 3.81 19.46
C LEU A 78 -8.74 3.48 20.52
N SER A 79 -8.95 2.19 20.76
CA SER A 79 -9.78 1.71 21.86
C SER A 79 -8.97 0.74 22.69
N VAL A 80 -8.76 1.09 23.96
CA VAL A 80 -8.05 0.26 24.93
C VAL A 80 -9.06 -0.22 25.96
N ARG A 81 -9.11 -1.53 26.20
CA ARG A 81 -9.96 -2.11 27.24
C ARG A 81 -9.12 -2.50 28.43
N MET A 82 -9.58 -2.07 29.59
CA MET A 82 -9.00 -2.40 30.88
C MET A 82 -9.96 -3.31 31.65
N THR A 83 -9.43 -4.37 32.25
CA THR A 83 -10.19 -5.24 33.16
C THR A 83 -9.51 -5.33 34.52
N LEU A 84 -10.34 -5.48 35.56
CA LEU A 84 -9.93 -5.75 36.92
C LEU A 84 -10.56 -7.08 37.34
N ASN A 85 -9.73 -8.08 37.65
CA ASN A 85 -10.17 -9.44 37.98
C ASN A 85 -11.09 -10.05 36.89
N GLY A 86 -10.84 -9.73 35.62
CA GLY A 86 -11.63 -10.22 34.48
C GLY A 86 -12.92 -9.44 34.18
N ALA A 87 -13.39 -8.57 35.09
CA ALA A 87 -14.51 -7.68 34.86
C ALA A 87 -14.06 -6.32 34.28
N PRO A 88 -14.93 -5.56 33.59
CA PRO A 88 -14.64 -4.18 33.20
C PRO A 88 -14.07 -3.36 34.36
N ALA A 89 -12.99 -2.61 34.09
CA ALA A 89 -12.45 -1.69 35.09
C ALA A 89 -13.47 -0.56 35.41
N PRO A 90 -13.46 -0.01 36.64
CA PRO A 90 -14.28 1.15 36.98
C PRO A 90 -14.00 2.34 36.07
N ASP A 91 -14.96 3.28 35.99
CA ASP A 91 -14.78 4.56 35.32
C ASP A 91 -13.68 5.41 35.98
N LYS A 92 -13.10 6.31 35.20
CA LYS A 92 -12.13 7.33 35.64
C LYS A 92 -10.77 6.76 36.10
N ILE A 93 -10.41 5.56 35.67
CA ILE A 93 -9.05 5.03 35.80
C ILE A 93 -8.22 5.52 34.61
N TYR A 94 -7.15 6.26 34.88
CA TYR A 94 -6.34 6.87 33.83
C TYR A 94 -5.33 5.91 33.21
N VAL A 95 -5.17 6.04 31.89
CA VAL A 95 -4.12 5.39 31.11
C VAL A 95 -3.35 6.44 30.30
N ASP A 96 -2.06 6.21 30.16
CA ASP A 96 -1.13 7.03 29.39
C ASP A 96 -0.79 6.32 28.08
N LEU A 97 -1.04 6.99 26.95
CA LEU A 97 -0.72 6.53 25.60
C LEU A 97 0.54 7.23 25.08
N SER A 98 1.30 6.47 24.30
CA SER A 98 2.48 6.95 23.59
C SER A 98 2.54 6.33 22.20
N ALA A 99 3.18 7.02 21.26
CA ALA A 99 3.42 6.46 19.94
C ALA A 99 4.75 6.95 19.36
N THR A 100 5.40 6.12 18.53
CA THR A 100 6.49 6.53 17.65
C THR A 100 5.93 6.89 16.28
N SER A 101 6.50 7.89 15.61
CA SER A 101 6.09 8.27 14.23
C SER A 101 4.61 8.66 14.08
N ALA A 102 3.97 9.04 15.20
CA ALA A 102 2.57 9.42 15.27
C ALA A 102 2.31 10.27 16.52
N THR A 103 1.22 11.04 16.50
CA THR A 103 0.70 11.78 17.66
C THR A 103 -0.56 11.12 18.18
N VAL A 104 -0.74 11.04 19.50
CA VAL A 104 -1.95 10.51 20.14
C VAL A 104 -2.65 11.61 20.93
N THR A 105 -3.96 11.78 20.73
CA THR A 105 -4.77 12.79 21.40
C THR A 105 -6.08 12.19 21.93
N PRO A 106 -6.41 12.37 23.22
CA PRO A 106 -5.50 12.87 24.26
C PRO A 106 -4.41 11.82 24.58
N ALA A 107 -3.22 12.26 24.98
CA ALA A 107 -2.13 11.37 25.41
C ALA A 107 -2.41 10.68 26.76
N ARG A 108 -3.32 11.25 27.57
CA ARG A 108 -3.88 10.62 28.76
C ARG A 108 -5.40 10.62 28.63
N THR A 109 -6.00 9.46 28.82
CA THR A 109 -7.46 9.28 28.82
C THR A 109 -7.86 8.40 29.98
N ALA A 110 -9.16 8.29 30.25
CA ALA A 110 -9.66 7.48 31.34
C ALA A 110 -10.62 6.39 30.83
N THR A 111 -10.70 5.29 31.57
CA THR A 111 -11.76 4.31 31.40
C THR A 111 -13.13 4.97 31.58
N GLY A 112 -14.07 4.58 30.74
CA GLY A 112 -15.49 4.83 30.90
C GLY A 112 -16.25 3.53 30.72
N ILE A 113 -17.34 3.62 29.95
CA ILE A 113 -18.25 2.50 29.65
C ILE A 113 -17.47 1.22 29.30
N ASP A 114 -17.84 0.13 29.98
CA ASP A 114 -17.25 -1.21 29.81
C ASP A 114 -15.73 -1.29 29.96
N GLY A 115 -15.14 -0.34 30.70
CA GLY A 115 -13.70 -0.28 30.96
C GLY A 115 -12.88 0.20 29.75
N HIS A 116 -13.52 0.89 28.80
CA HIS A 116 -12.84 1.41 27.61
C HIS A 116 -12.26 2.80 27.82
N ALA A 117 -11.02 2.97 27.37
CA ALA A 117 -10.36 4.25 27.25
C ALA A 117 -10.11 4.55 25.77
N LEU A 118 -10.53 5.73 25.32
CA LEU A 118 -10.51 6.11 23.91
C LEU A 118 -9.49 7.21 23.65
N ALA A 119 -8.80 7.10 22.52
CA ALA A 119 -7.91 8.11 21.99
C ALA A 119 -7.93 8.10 20.46
N VAL A 120 -7.29 9.08 19.86
CA VAL A 120 -7.11 9.18 18.41
C VAL A 120 -5.62 9.26 18.11
N LEU A 121 -5.16 8.47 17.15
CA LEU A 121 -3.81 8.53 16.62
C LEU A 121 -3.82 9.16 15.22
N VAL A 122 -2.84 10.01 14.95
CA VAL A 122 -2.56 10.55 13.61
C VAL A 122 -1.10 10.28 13.28
N GLY A 123 -0.86 9.52 12.22
CA GLY A 123 0.49 9.17 11.78
C GLY A 123 1.23 10.35 11.17
N THR A 124 2.49 10.56 11.55
CA THR A 124 3.31 11.70 11.07
C THR A 124 4.33 11.31 10.00
N SER A 125 4.72 10.03 9.93
CA SER A 125 5.66 9.54 8.92
C SER A 125 5.37 8.09 8.53
N ALA A 126 5.68 7.73 7.29
CA ALA A 126 5.50 6.38 6.78
C ALA A 126 6.45 5.37 7.47
N GLY A 127 6.05 4.09 7.49
CA GLY A 127 6.76 2.99 8.16
C GLY A 127 6.03 2.49 9.41
N THR A 128 6.78 1.85 10.31
CA THR A 128 6.22 1.26 11.53
C THR A 128 5.96 2.34 12.59
N ALA A 129 4.78 2.29 13.20
CA ALA A 129 4.39 3.09 14.36
C ALA A 129 4.11 2.14 15.54
N ALA A 130 4.96 2.18 16.55
CA ALA A 130 4.73 1.48 17.81
C ALA A 130 3.84 2.35 18.69
N VAL A 131 2.72 1.79 19.15
CA VAL A 131 1.77 2.45 20.05
C VAL A 131 1.79 1.72 21.38
N GLY A 132 2.08 2.44 22.46
CA GLY A 132 2.08 1.92 23.81
C GLY A 132 0.94 2.52 24.62
N VAL A 133 0.41 1.74 25.56
CA VAL A 133 -0.48 2.23 26.61
C VAL A 133 -0.09 1.62 27.94
N ALA A 134 -0.11 2.41 29.01
CA ALA A 134 0.13 1.94 30.37
C ALA A 134 -0.86 2.57 31.34
N VAL A 135 -1.14 1.89 32.45
CA VAL A 135 -1.95 2.47 33.53
C VAL A 135 -1.16 3.60 34.20
N SER A 136 -1.81 4.76 34.39
CA SER A 136 -1.15 5.91 35.01
C SER A 136 -0.69 5.59 36.43
N GLY A 137 0.61 5.77 36.69
CA GLY A 137 1.24 5.44 37.97
C GLY A 137 1.55 3.95 38.18
N ARG A 138 1.26 3.08 37.20
CA ARG A 138 1.56 1.63 37.19
C ARG A 138 2.13 1.19 35.84
N PRO A 139 3.34 1.66 35.44
CA PRO A 139 3.91 1.41 34.11
C PRO A 139 4.20 -0.07 33.81
N GLU A 140 4.22 -0.93 34.83
CA GLU A 140 4.30 -2.38 34.70
C GLU A 140 3.04 -2.99 34.06
N VAL A 141 1.88 -2.34 34.20
CA VAL A 141 0.63 -2.74 33.55
C VAL A 141 0.51 -2.00 32.22
N LYS A 142 0.91 -2.66 31.13
CA LYS A 142 1.02 -2.05 29.80
C LYS A 142 0.58 -3.00 28.67
N ALA A 143 0.22 -2.41 27.55
CA ALA A 143 -0.05 -3.08 26.29
C ALA A 143 0.61 -2.33 25.13
N ALA A 144 0.82 -3.03 24.02
CA ALA A 144 1.40 -2.46 22.81
C ALA A 144 0.61 -2.89 21.58
N LEU A 145 0.61 -2.02 20.57
CA LEU A 145 0.05 -2.25 19.25
C LEU A 145 1.06 -1.76 18.21
N THR A 146 1.27 -2.57 17.18
CA THR A 146 2.07 -2.16 16.01
C THR A 146 1.13 -1.76 14.88
N LEU A 147 1.22 -0.51 14.45
CA LEU A 147 0.59 -0.01 13.24
C LEU A 147 1.64 0.19 12.15
N TYR A 148 1.20 0.14 10.90
CA TYR A 148 2.01 0.50 9.74
C TYR A 148 1.37 1.67 9.03
N LEU A 149 2.13 2.75 8.89
CA LEU A 149 1.71 3.96 8.21
C LEU A 149 2.26 3.92 6.78
N ARG A 150 1.41 4.04 5.77
CA ARG A 150 1.82 4.10 4.35
C ARG A 150 1.57 5.49 3.78
N PRO A 151 2.32 5.92 2.77
CA PRO A 151 1.92 7.05 1.96
C PRO A 151 0.54 6.81 1.32
N PRO A 152 -0.20 7.88 0.99
CA PRO A 152 -1.44 7.75 0.23
C PRO A 152 -1.23 6.93 -1.05
N PRO A 153 -2.13 5.98 -1.38
CA PRO A 153 -2.05 5.22 -2.63
C PRO A 153 -2.02 6.12 -3.86
N LYS A 154 -1.22 5.72 -4.85
CA LYS A 154 -1.39 6.17 -6.24
C LYS A 154 -2.31 5.18 -7.00
N PRO A 155 -2.95 5.60 -8.10
CA PRO A 155 -3.66 4.69 -8.99
C PRO A 155 -2.78 3.51 -9.41
N LEU A 156 -3.39 2.33 -9.52
CA LEU A 156 -2.76 1.14 -10.06
C LEU A 156 -2.29 1.37 -11.50
N GLU A 157 -1.13 0.80 -11.83
CA GLU A 157 -0.52 0.80 -13.16
C GLU A 157 -0.39 -0.65 -13.65
N VAL A 158 -0.74 -0.90 -14.92
CA VAL A 158 -0.64 -2.22 -15.53
C VAL A 158 0.77 -2.44 -16.06
N LEU A 159 1.48 -3.45 -15.55
CA LEU A 159 2.85 -3.80 -15.96
C LEU A 159 2.82 -5.06 -16.84
N VAL A 160 2.82 -4.92 -18.16
CA VAL A 160 2.62 -6.05 -19.08
C VAL A 160 3.96 -6.72 -19.43
N PRO A 161 4.19 -8.01 -19.11
CA PRO A 161 5.28 -8.80 -19.68
C PRO A 161 4.99 -9.07 -21.17
N ALA A 162 5.36 -8.14 -22.05
CA ALA A 162 4.99 -8.17 -23.46
C ALA A 162 5.95 -9.04 -24.30
N TYR A 163 6.10 -10.31 -23.90
CA TYR A 163 7.09 -11.25 -24.47
C TYR A 163 6.54 -12.02 -25.67
N PHE A 164 5.38 -11.61 -26.17
CA PHE A 164 4.71 -12.20 -27.31
C PHE A 164 5.17 -11.60 -28.64
N SER A 165 5.05 -12.39 -29.71
CA SER A 165 5.46 -12.01 -31.06
C SER A 165 4.75 -10.73 -31.56
N ALA A 166 5.47 -9.92 -32.32
CA ALA A 166 4.98 -8.67 -32.94
C ALA A 166 4.99 -8.74 -34.47
N GLY A 167 4.60 -7.64 -35.13
CA GLY A 167 4.73 -7.48 -36.58
C GLY A 167 3.65 -8.16 -37.42
N ARG A 168 2.64 -8.78 -36.80
CA ARG A 168 1.45 -9.33 -37.49
C ARG A 168 0.20 -8.53 -37.12
N ALA A 169 -0.74 -8.43 -38.06
CA ALA A 169 -1.98 -7.66 -37.88
C ALA A 169 -2.84 -8.15 -36.69
N ASN A 170 -2.75 -9.44 -36.34
CA ASN A 170 -3.44 -10.04 -35.21
C ASN A 170 -2.52 -10.31 -34.00
N SER A 171 -1.34 -9.66 -33.94
CA SER A 171 -0.43 -9.82 -32.80
C SER A 171 -1.05 -9.23 -31.52
N PRO A 172 -0.73 -9.80 -30.33
CA PRO A 172 -1.25 -9.26 -29.07
C PRO A 172 -0.81 -7.81 -28.79
N TRP A 173 0.26 -7.34 -29.43
CA TRP A 173 0.68 -5.93 -29.43
C TRP A 173 -0.40 -4.98 -29.97
N VAL A 174 -1.20 -5.39 -30.96
CA VAL A 174 -2.31 -4.58 -31.48
C VAL A 174 -3.41 -4.44 -30.41
N ALA A 175 -3.74 -5.54 -29.72
CA ALA A 175 -4.72 -5.53 -28.64
C ALA A 175 -4.22 -4.74 -27.41
N LEU A 176 -2.93 -4.82 -27.07
CA LEU A 176 -2.30 -4.01 -26.03
C LEU A 176 -2.47 -2.51 -26.34
N SER A 177 -2.15 -2.11 -27.57
CA SER A 177 -2.22 -0.73 -28.02
C SER A 177 -3.65 -0.20 -28.09
N ASN A 178 -4.60 -1.00 -28.60
CA ASN A 178 -6.02 -0.64 -28.59
C ASN A 178 -6.61 -0.58 -27.18
N GLY A 179 -6.12 -1.41 -26.25
CA GLY A 179 -6.46 -1.36 -24.84
C GLY A 179 -6.06 -0.03 -24.20
N GLN A 180 -4.81 0.41 -24.41
CA GLN A 180 -4.34 1.72 -23.94
C GLN A 180 -5.19 2.88 -24.49
N GLN A 181 -5.54 2.83 -25.78
CA GLN A 181 -6.38 3.86 -26.39
C GLN A 181 -7.80 3.90 -25.79
N SER A 182 -8.34 2.73 -25.43
CA SER A 182 -9.68 2.59 -24.87
C SER A 182 -9.75 3.00 -23.39
N PHE A 183 -8.64 2.88 -22.67
CA PHE A 183 -8.51 3.25 -21.26
C PHE A 183 -7.38 4.28 -21.04
N PRO A 184 -7.52 5.53 -21.52
CA PRO A 184 -6.45 6.53 -21.47
C PRO A 184 -6.05 6.93 -20.03
N ASP A 185 -6.94 6.75 -19.05
CA ASP A 185 -6.66 7.02 -17.63
C ASP A 185 -5.89 5.87 -16.94
N VAL A 186 -5.89 4.67 -17.55
CA VAL A 186 -5.11 3.54 -17.05
C VAL A 186 -3.72 3.63 -17.64
N ARG A 187 -2.72 3.74 -16.76
CA ARG A 187 -1.31 3.70 -17.14
C ARG A 187 -0.94 2.26 -17.48
N ILE A 188 -0.43 2.02 -18.68
CA ILE A 188 0.11 0.72 -19.10
C ILE A 188 1.59 0.87 -19.43
N THR A 189 2.43 0.11 -18.73
CA THR A 189 3.86 -0.03 -18.99
C THR A 189 4.11 -1.44 -19.53
N ALA A 190 4.63 -1.55 -20.76
CA ALA A 190 4.99 -2.82 -21.38
C ALA A 190 6.49 -3.10 -21.24
N ILE A 191 6.82 -4.34 -20.91
CA ILE A 191 8.19 -4.85 -20.86
C ILE A 191 8.53 -5.42 -22.23
N LEU A 192 9.34 -4.69 -22.98
CA LEU A 192 9.87 -5.07 -24.28
C LEU A 192 10.98 -6.11 -24.11
N ASN A 193 10.88 -7.25 -24.78
CA ASN A 193 11.86 -8.34 -24.64
C ASN A 193 12.29 -8.98 -25.98
N PRO A 194 13.11 -8.30 -26.79
CA PRO A 194 13.82 -8.93 -27.91
C PRO A 194 14.83 -9.97 -27.40
N SER A 195 14.67 -11.23 -27.83
CA SER A 195 15.64 -12.31 -27.60
C SER A 195 16.12 -12.48 -26.15
N ASN A 196 15.21 -12.39 -25.16
CA ASN A 196 15.54 -12.47 -23.73
C ASN A 196 16.55 -11.39 -23.29
N GLY A 197 16.46 -10.22 -23.90
CA GLY A 197 17.39 -9.10 -23.69
C GLY A 197 18.73 -9.26 -24.40
N LEU A 198 19.03 -10.40 -25.05
CA LEU A 198 20.31 -10.63 -25.70
C LEU A 198 20.17 -10.45 -27.22
N PHE A 199 20.38 -9.22 -27.69
CA PHE A 199 20.22 -8.83 -29.09
C PHE A 199 21.30 -7.82 -29.53
N ASP A 200 21.63 -7.84 -30.82
CA ASP A 200 22.60 -6.96 -31.48
C ASP A 200 21.99 -6.13 -32.64
N LYS A 201 20.69 -6.33 -32.88
CA LYS A 201 19.90 -5.61 -33.89
C LYS A 201 18.45 -5.46 -33.42
N PRO A 202 17.73 -4.42 -33.88
CA PRO A 202 16.32 -4.28 -33.57
C PRO A 202 15.48 -5.35 -34.28
N ASP A 203 14.44 -5.82 -33.60
CA ASP A 203 13.34 -6.54 -34.25
C ASP A 203 12.37 -5.54 -34.87
N ALA A 204 12.22 -5.57 -36.20
CA ALA A 204 11.40 -4.61 -36.94
C ALA A 204 9.91 -4.66 -36.55
N GLY A 205 9.39 -5.85 -36.22
CA GLY A 205 8.02 -6.01 -35.76
C GLY A 205 7.80 -5.36 -34.40
N LEU A 206 8.75 -5.53 -33.47
CA LEU A 206 8.74 -4.88 -32.17
C LEU A 206 8.92 -3.37 -32.27
N VAL A 207 9.76 -2.86 -33.18
CA VAL A 207 9.90 -1.41 -33.41
C VAL A 207 8.56 -0.80 -33.83
N SER A 208 7.88 -1.40 -34.80
CA SER A 208 6.56 -0.91 -35.25
C SER A 208 5.50 -1.00 -34.16
N ALA A 209 5.47 -2.10 -33.40
CA ALA A 209 4.52 -2.29 -32.32
C ALA A 209 4.75 -1.32 -31.15
N ALA A 210 6.01 -1.09 -30.77
CA ALA A 210 6.39 -0.13 -29.76
C ALA A 210 5.96 1.30 -30.14
N ALA A 211 6.17 1.68 -31.40
CA ALA A 211 5.76 3.00 -31.91
C ALA A 211 4.24 3.20 -31.83
N ASP A 212 3.42 2.23 -32.26
CA ASP A 212 1.96 2.30 -32.16
C ASP A 212 1.49 2.39 -30.69
N PHE A 213 2.07 1.56 -29.81
CA PHE A 213 1.73 1.54 -28.39
C PHE A 213 2.01 2.89 -27.72
N ILE A 214 3.19 3.47 -27.97
CA ILE A 214 3.59 4.76 -27.42
C ILE A 214 2.73 5.90 -27.98
N ALA A 215 2.42 5.87 -29.29
CA ALA A 215 1.54 6.86 -29.92
C ALA A 215 0.14 6.88 -29.30
N LYS A 216 -0.31 5.75 -28.73
CA LYS A 216 -1.59 5.64 -28.01
C LYS A 216 -1.48 5.95 -26.51
N GLY A 217 -0.30 6.32 -26.01
CA GLY A 217 -0.07 6.75 -24.62
C GLY A 217 0.59 5.71 -23.73
N GLY A 218 0.99 4.56 -24.28
CA GLY A 218 1.67 3.50 -23.54
C GLY A 218 3.11 3.86 -23.18
N LYS A 219 3.66 3.20 -22.15
CA LYS A 219 5.07 3.34 -21.75
C LYS A 219 5.83 2.05 -21.99
N LEU A 220 7.08 2.16 -22.41
CA LEU A 220 7.92 0.99 -22.70
C LEU A 220 9.15 0.97 -21.79
N ILE A 221 9.49 -0.22 -21.29
CA ILE A 221 10.75 -0.50 -20.60
C ILE A 221 11.42 -1.74 -21.20
N GLY A 222 12.75 -1.81 -21.20
CA GLY A 222 13.50 -2.93 -21.76
C GLY A 222 13.79 -4.04 -20.75
N TYR A 223 13.57 -5.29 -21.13
CA TYR A 223 13.95 -6.49 -20.35
C TYR A 223 15.47 -6.69 -20.34
N VAL A 224 16.08 -6.80 -19.17
CA VAL A 224 17.53 -7.04 -19.01
C VAL A 224 17.77 -8.20 -18.07
N LEU A 225 18.32 -9.29 -18.62
CA LEU A 225 18.70 -10.49 -17.88
C LEU A 225 19.89 -10.23 -16.95
N THR A 226 19.76 -10.51 -15.66
CA THR A 226 20.85 -10.34 -14.68
C THR A 226 21.47 -11.64 -14.14
N GLY A 227 20.84 -12.80 -14.36
CA GLY A 227 21.41 -14.10 -13.98
C GLY A 227 21.68 -14.24 -12.48
N TYR A 228 20.83 -13.68 -11.63
CA TYR A 228 20.90 -13.72 -10.16
C TYR A 228 22.21 -13.16 -9.57
N GLY A 229 22.98 -12.39 -10.36
CA GLY A 229 24.29 -11.90 -9.95
C GLY A 229 25.27 -13.03 -9.59
N ASN A 230 25.11 -14.21 -10.20
CA ASN A 230 25.91 -15.41 -9.92
C ASN A 230 27.15 -15.56 -10.81
N GLY A 231 27.48 -14.54 -11.60
CA GLY A 231 28.68 -14.50 -12.43
C GLY A 231 28.45 -14.91 -13.89
N GLY A 232 27.29 -15.47 -14.24
CA GLY A 232 26.93 -15.74 -15.65
C GLY A 232 26.69 -14.49 -16.49
N ARG A 233 26.48 -13.32 -15.84
CA ARG A 233 26.35 -12.00 -16.45
C ARG A 233 27.17 -11.01 -15.64
N SER A 234 28.14 -10.34 -16.26
CA SER A 234 28.90 -9.29 -15.57
C SER A 234 28.10 -7.99 -15.47
N GLN A 235 28.49 -7.11 -14.54
CA GLN A 235 27.89 -5.76 -14.48
C GLN A 235 28.09 -4.98 -15.78
N ALA A 236 29.21 -5.21 -16.48
CA ALA A 236 29.48 -4.58 -17.77
C ALA A 236 28.52 -5.08 -18.85
N ASP A 237 28.26 -6.39 -18.92
CA ASP A 237 27.32 -6.95 -19.91
C ASP A 237 25.89 -6.49 -19.66
N ILE A 238 25.49 -6.35 -18.39
CA ILE A 238 24.18 -5.80 -18.01
C ILE A 238 24.07 -4.34 -18.48
N ARG A 239 25.10 -3.53 -18.26
CA ARG A 239 25.13 -2.11 -18.69
C ARG A 239 25.12 -1.98 -20.22
N ALA A 240 25.91 -2.79 -20.92
CA ALA A 240 25.92 -2.84 -22.38
C ALA A 240 24.54 -3.22 -22.94
N ASN A 241 23.81 -4.09 -22.25
CA ASN A 241 22.45 -4.45 -22.64
C ASN A 241 21.46 -3.27 -22.49
N VAL A 242 21.59 -2.46 -21.44
CA VAL A 242 20.81 -1.22 -21.28
C VAL A 242 21.09 -0.27 -22.45
N ASP A 243 22.36 -0.18 -22.86
CA ASP A 243 22.78 0.68 -23.97
C ASP A 243 22.25 0.19 -25.32
N ALA A 244 22.16 -1.13 -25.51
CA ALA A 244 21.57 -1.74 -26.69
C ALA A 244 20.10 -1.33 -26.87
N TYR A 245 19.31 -1.24 -25.78
CA TYR A 245 17.93 -0.75 -25.88
C TYR A 245 17.87 0.69 -26.42
N LEU A 246 18.73 1.58 -25.93
CA LEU A 246 18.79 2.95 -26.45
C LEU A 246 19.31 3.01 -27.88
N SER A 247 20.30 2.19 -28.22
CA SER A 247 20.86 2.16 -29.58
C SER A 247 19.85 1.64 -30.62
N HIS A 248 18.96 0.72 -30.25
CA HIS A 248 18.09 0.01 -31.19
C HIS A 248 16.62 0.44 -31.13
N TYR A 249 16.15 0.91 -29.97
CA TYR A 249 14.77 1.37 -29.76
C TYR A 249 14.70 2.86 -29.41
N GLY A 250 15.82 3.53 -29.15
CA GLY A 250 15.87 4.98 -28.93
C GLY A 250 15.08 5.43 -27.72
N SER A 251 14.53 6.65 -27.80
CA SER A 251 13.73 7.27 -26.75
C SER A 251 12.37 6.60 -26.54
N ALA A 252 12.02 5.57 -27.32
CA ALA A 252 10.82 4.78 -27.07
C ALA A 252 10.89 4.06 -25.71
N VAL A 253 12.09 3.66 -25.30
CA VAL A 253 12.34 3.01 -24.01
C VAL A 253 12.60 4.06 -22.93
N SER A 254 11.81 4.00 -21.86
CA SER A 254 11.81 4.97 -20.75
C SER A 254 12.28 4.38 -19.41
N GLY A 255 12.89 3.21 -19.47
CA GLY A 255 13.31 2.47 -18.28
C GLY A 255 13.70 1.04 -18.60
N ILE A 256 14.04 0.30 -17.57
CA ILE A 256 14.46 -1.10 -17.68
C ILE A 256 13.77 -1.98 -16.63
N PHE A 257 13.63 -3.24 -16.98
CA PHE A 257 13.18 -4.33 -16.12
C PHE A 257 14.35 -5.28 -15.94
N LEU A 258 15.03 -5.21 -14.79
CA LEU A 258 16.07 -6.15 -14.41
C LEU A 258 15.42 -7.46 -13.98
N ASP A 259 15.61 -8.52 -14.75
CA ASP A 259 15.05 -9.83 -14.45
C ASP A 259 16.07 -10.79 -13.85
N GLU A 260 15.56 -11.87 -13.24
CA GLU A 260 16.34 -12.83 -12.47
C GLU A 260 17.18 -12.13 -11.39
N VAL A 261 16.55 -11.23 -10.63
CA VAL A 261 17.23 -10.52 -9.55
C VAL A 261 17.27 -11.42 -8.31
N ASP A 262 18.43 -11.61 -7.70
CA ASP A 262 18.52 -12.33 -6.43
C ASP A 262 17.75 -11.58 -5.33
N ASN A 263 17.27 -12.29 -4.32
CA ASN A 263 16.45 -11.71 -3.25
C ASN A 263 17.19 -11.60 -1.91
N SER A 264 18.44 -12.09 -1.84
CA SER A 264 19.21 -12.18 -0.60
C SER A 264 20.11 -10.95 -0.39
N PRO A 265 20.42 -10.57 0.86
CA PRO A 265 21.28 -9.42 1.13
C PRO A 265 22.69 -9.57 0.54
N ARG A 266 23.13 -10.81 0.25
CA ARG A 266 24.47 -11.11 -0.27
C ARG A 266 24.71 -10.55 -1.68
N LYS A 267 23.66 -10.32 -2.47
CA LYS A 267 23.79 -9.80 -3.85
C LYS A 267 23.52 -8.31 -3.99
N ILE A 268 23.18 -7.60 -2.91
CA ILE A 268 22.99 -6.13 -2.93
C ILE A 268 24.23 -5.42 -3.49
N ALA A 269 25.44 -5.81 -3.07
CA ALA A 269 26.68 -5.22 -3.55
C ALA A 269 26.94 -5.44 -5.04
N PHE A 270 26.33 -6.46 -5.66
CA PHE A 270 26.37 -6.67 -7.10
C PHE A 270 25.41 -5.73 -7.84
N TYR A 271 24.19 -5.57 -7.35
CA TYR A 271 23.16 -4.77 -8.02
C TYR A 271 23.32 -3.26 -7.80
N GLN A 272 23.84 -2.82 -6.66
CA GLN A 272 23.96 -1.40 -6.35
C GLN A 272 24.80 -0.60 -7.38
N PRO A 273 25.98 -1.07 -7.84
CA PRO A 273 26.72 -0.41 -8.91
C PRO A 273 26.00 -0.42 -10.26
N VAL A 274 25.14 -1.41 -10.54
CA VAL A 274 24.33 -1.46 -11.76
C VAL A 274 23.27 -0.36 -11.71
N SER A 275 22.47 -0.32 -10.64
CA SER A 275 21.42 0.69 -10.46
C SER A 275 21.96 2.12 -10.43
N ASN A 276 23.06 2.35 -9.70
CA ASN A 276 23.70 3.67 -9.64
C ASN A 276 24.18 4.15 -11.01
N ASP A 277 24.70 3.22 -11.82
CA ASP A 277 25.17 3.53 -13.16
C ASP A 277 24.03 3.88 -14.11
N ILE A 278 22.93 3.11 -14.07
CA ILE A 278 21.73 3.40 -14.86
C ILE A 278 21.16 4.76 -14.46
N ARG A 279 20.97 5.04 -13.16
CA ARG A 279 20.45 6.34 -12.70
C ARG A 279 21.37 7.52 -13.08
N ARG A 280 22.69 7.32 -13.07
CA ARG A 280 23.66 8.36 -13.44
C ARG A 280 23.60 8.70 -14.93
N ARG A 281 23.52 7.68 -15.78
CA ARG A 281 23.54 7.84 -17.25
C ARG A 281 22.17 8.19 -17.83
N TYR A 282 21.12 7.69 -17.19
CA TYR A 282 19.73 7.78 -17.63
C TYR A 282 18.85 8.22 -16.45
N PRO A 283 18.91 9.49 -16.03
CA PRO A 283 18.24 9.97 -14.81
C PRO A 283 16.71 9.85 -14.86
N ASP A 284 16.13 9.86 -16.06
CA ASP A 284 14.68 9.71 -16.27
C ASP A 284 14.22 8.25 -16.38
N PHE A 285 15.16 7.30 -16.39
CA PHE A 285 14.80 5.88 -16.50
C PHE A 285 14.17 5.38 -15.22
N ARG A 286 13.04 4.69 -15.40
CA ARG A 286 12.47 3.87 -14.34
C ARG A 286 13.21 2.53 -14.27
N ILE A 287 13.64 2.14 -13.09
CA ILE A 287 14.21 0.82 -12.80
C ILE A 287 13.15 -0.02 -12.11
N ILE A 288 12.76 -1.13 -12.75
CA ILE A 288 11.97 -2.20 -12.12
C ILE A 288 12.89 -3.41 -11.94
N SER A 289 12.93 -4.00 -10.76
CA SER A 289 13.71 -5.22 -10.49
C SER A 289 12.79 -6.38 -10.17
N ASN A 290 13.06 -7.56 -10.73
CA ASN A 290 12.25 -8.75 -10.53
C ASN A 290 12.98 -9.88 -9.81
N PRO A 291 12.85 -9.93 -8.47
CA PRO A 291 13.17 -11.12 -7.70
C PRO A 291 12.02 -12.15 -7.64
N GLY A 292 10.82 -11.82 -8.13
CA GLY A 292 9.63 -12.68 -8.10
C GLY A 292 9.06 -12.97 -6.71
N THR A 293 9.66 -12.41 -5.66
CA THR A 293 9.28 -12.62 -4.25
C THR A 293 9.76 -11.43 -3.42
N TYR A 294 9.31 -11.29 -2.18
CA TYR A 294 9.85 -10.26 -1.29
C TYR A 294 11.35 -10.48 -1.05
N PRO A 295 12.21 -9.52 -1.39
CA PRO A 295 13.63 -9.59 -1.11
C PRO A 295 13.96 -8.94 0.24
N ASP A 296 15.24 -9.04 0.63
CA ASP A 296 15.81 -8.21 1.68
C ASP A 296 15.48 -6.72 1.46
N ALA A 297 15.24 -5.99 2.56
CA ALA A 297 14.81 -4.59 2.51
C ALA A 297 15.80 -3.66 1.78
N GLY A 298 17.08 -4.02 1.70
CA GLY A 298 18.09 -3.25 0.98
C GLY A 298 17.81 -3.13 -0.52
N TYR A 299 17.07 -4.06 -1.13
CA TYR A 299 16.66 -3.97 -2.55
C TYR A 299 15.70 -2.82 -2.82
N ALA A 300 14.94 -2.39 -1.81
CA ALA A 300 13.98 -1.30 -1.96
C ALA A 300 14.65 0.05 -2.30
N ALA A 301 15.97 0.18 -2.16
CA ALA A 301 16.73 1.36 -2.56
C ALA A 301 17.39 1.22 -3.95
N LEU A 302 17.42 0.02 -4.52
CA LEU A 302 18.12 -0.27 -5.77
C LEU A 302 17.24 -0.08 -7.02
N ALA A 303 15.92 -0.06 -6.86
CA ALA A 303 14.96 0.09 -7.94
C ALA A 303 13.84 1.07 -7.53
N ASP A 304 13.14 1.63 -8.52
CA ASP A 304 11.93 2.42 -8.28
C ASP A 304 10.74 1.53 -7.97
N THR A 305 10.75 0.30 -8.49
CA THR A 305 9.75 -0.74 -8.24
C THR A 305 10.42 -2.10 -8.09
N VAL A 306 9.99 -2.89 -7.10
CA VAL A 306 10.40 -4.28 -6.91
C VAL A 306 9.21 -5.18 -7.21
N THR A 307 9.35 -6.15 -8.11
CA THR A 307 8.36 -7.21 -8.31
C THR A 307 8.45 -8.19 -7.15
N THR A 308 7.59 -7.99 -6.16
CA THR A 308 7.57 -8.76 -4.90
C THR A 308 6.76 -10.04 -5.00
N PHE A 309 6.13 -10.29 -6.14
CA PHE A 309 5.43 -11.54 -6.41
C PHE A 309 5.43 -11.85 -7.92
N GLU A 310 5.85 -13.06 -8.27
CA GLU A 310 5.64 -13.69 -9.56
C GLU A 310 5.20 -15.15 -9.35
N GLY A 311 3.99 -15.50 -9.78
CA GLY A 311 3.50 -16.87 -9.60
C GLY A 311 1.99 -17.07 -9.76
N GLN A 312 1.51 -18.25 -9.35
CA GLN A 312 0.10 -18.63 -9.47
C GLN A 312 -0.81 -17.84 -8.51
N ALA A 313 -2.04 -17.55 -8.95
CA ALA A 313 -3.06 -16.85 -8.14
C ALA A 313 -3.30 -17.49 -6.77
N VAL A 314 -3.32 -18.82 -6.72
CA VAL A 314 -3.52 -19.58 -5.46
C VAL A 314 -2.42 -19.31 -4.43
N SER A 315 -1.21 -18.97 -4.86
CA SER A 315 -0.09 -18.59 -4.00
C SER A 315 -0.15 -17.10 -3.65
N TYR A 316 -0.56 -16.26 -4.60
CA TYR A 316 -0.73 -14.82 -4.35
C TYR A 316 -1.70 -14.54 -3.21
N PHE A 317 -2.82 -15.27 -3.15
CA PHE A 317 -3.81 -15.10 -2.08
C PHE A 317 -3.34 -15.51 -0.67
N LYS A 318 -2.17 -16.15 -0.56
CA LYS A 318 -1.54 -16.50 0.72
C LYS A 318 -0.39 -15.56 1.08
N THR A 319 -0.10 -14.60 0.22
CA THR A 319 1.02 -13.67 0.37
C THR A 319 0.64 -12.57 1.35
N ASP A 320 1.52 -12.30 2.33
CA ASP A 320 1.40 -11.20 3.28
C ASP A 320 2.78 -10.57 3.46
N PRO A 321 2.95 -9.25 3.25
CA PRO A 321 4.24 -8.59 3.54
C PRO A 321 4.56 -8.60 5.04
N GLN A 322 3.60 -8.75 5.94
CA GLN A 322 3.86 -8.73 7.38
C GLN A 322 4.18 -10.12 7.95
N PRO A 323 4.98 -10.19 9.04
CA PRO A 323 5.74 -9.09 9.65
C PRO A 323 7.12 -8.86 8.98
N GLY A 324 7.52 -9.71 8.02
CA GLY A 324 8.91 -9.78 7.54
C GLY A 324 9.35 -8.70 6.55
N ASN A 325 8.42 -8.12 5.79
CA ASN A 325 8.69 -7.25 4.65
C ASN A 325 8.01 -5.88 4.81
N THR A 326 8.09 -5.31 6.00
CA THR A 326 7.39 -4.07 6.36
C THR A 326 7.99 -2.81 5.74
N TRP A 327 9.15 -2.93 5.08
CA TRP A 327 9.75 -1.87 4.25
C TRP A 327 8.77 -1.34 3.19
N VAL A 328 7.82 -2.17 2.76
CA VAL A 328 6.79 -1.80 1.78
C VAL A 328 5.97 -0.61 2.22
N TYR A 329 5.74 -0.42 3.52
CA TYR A 329 4.94 0.69 4.05
C TYR A 329 5.71 1.99 4.16
N GLN A 330 7.05 1.96 4.04
CA GLN A 330 7.86 3.18 3.97
C GLN A 330 7.78 3.83 2.58
N ARG A 331 7.22 3.13 1.59
CA ARG A 331 7.14 3.57 0.19
C ARG A 331 5.69 3.62 -0.29
N GLY A 332 5.45 4.45 -1.31
CA GLY A 332 4.17 4.44 -2.01
C GLY A 332 3.96 3.10 -2.72
N ASN A 333 2.70 2.74 -2.99
CA ASN A 333 2.34 1.45 -3.59
C ASN A 333 3.06 1.16 -4.92
N GLY A 334 3.37 2.18 -5.71
CA GLY A 334 4.15 2.03 -6.95
C GLY A 334 5.58 1.49 -6.76
N ALA A 335 6.09 1.37 -5.53
CA ALA A 335 7.35 0.70 -5.23
C ALA A 335 7.27 -0.83 -5.29
N GLN A 336 6.08 -1.39 -5.48
CA GLN A 336 5.85 -2.83 -5.59
C GLN A 336 5.10 -3.19 -6.87
N ALA A 337 5.50 -4.31 -7.48
CA ALA A 337 4.80 -4.94 -8.59
C ALA A 337 4.41 -6.39 -8.26
N MET A 338 3.33 -6.87 -8.87
CA MET A 338 2.94 -8.27 -8.88
C MET A 338 2.64 -8.76 -10.30
N LEU A 339 3.11 -9.97 -10.60
CA LEU A 339 2.87 -10.70 -11.85
C LEU A 339 2.18 -12.03 -11.50
N VAL A 340 0.85 -12.08 -11.65
CA VAL A 340 0.03 -13.23 -11.26
C VAL A 340 -0.44 -13.98 -12.50
N HIS A 341 -0.33 -15.31 -12.49
CA HIS A 341 -0.83 -16.18 -13.55
C HIS A 341 -1.77 -17.26 -12.99
N ASP A 342 -2.32 -18.13 -13.85
CA ASP A 342 -3.33 -19.14 -13.46
C ASP A 342 -4.55 -18.51 -12.74
N ALA A 343 -5.00 -17.34 -13.21
CA ALA A 343 -6.09 -16.59 -12.61
C ALA A 343 -7.31 -16.52 -13.55
N SER A 344 -8.45 -17.06 -13.13
CA SER A 344 -9.74 -16.78 -13.79
C SER A 344 -10.04 -15.28 -13.77
N CYS A 345 -11.05 -14.81 -14.53
CA CYS A 345 -11.47 -13.41 -14.46
C CYS A 345 -11.86 -12.99 -13.03
N ALA A 346 -12.53 -13.88 -12.28
CA ALA A 346 -12.89 -13.62 -10.88
C ALA A 346 -11.65 -13.54 -9.97
N ASP A 347 -10.66 -14.42 -10.20
CA ASP A 347 -9.39 -14.37 -9.47
C ASP A 347 -8.60 -13.11 -9.81
N MET A 348 -8.66 -12.63 -11.05
CA MET A 348 -8.07 -11.35 -11.45
C MET A 348 -8.66 -10.19 -10.64
N GLN A 349 -9.99 -10.09 -10.54
CA GLN A 349 -10.62 -9.04 -9.72
C GLN A 349 -10.24 -9.15 -8.24
N LYS A 350 -10.17 -10.38 -7.71
CA LYS A 350 -9.73 -10.63 -6.33
C LYS A 350 -8.27 -10.23 -6.11
N ALA A 351 -7.38 -10.55 -7.05
CA ALA A 351 -5.96 -10.22 -6.98
C ALA A 351 -5.71 -8.71 -7.02
N LEU A 352 -6.45 -7.98 -7.86
CA LEU A 352 -6.34 -6.52 -7.95
C LEU A 352 -6.85 -5.80 -6.69
N ARG A 353 -7.96 -6.27 -6.11
CA ARG A 353 -8.41 -5.76 -4.81
C ARG A 353 -7.39 -6.04 -3.71
N ALA A 354 -6.79 -7.23 -3.70
CA ALA A 354 -5.74 -7.57 -2.76
C ALA A 354 -4.52 -6.65 -2.95
N ALA A 355 -4.07 -6.43 -4.19
CA ALA A 355 -2.97 -5.52 -4.51
C ALA A 355 -3.24 -4.08 -4.01
N ALA A 356 -4.42 -3.54 -4.32
CA ALA A 356 -4.82 -2.19 -3.93
C ALA A 356 -5.04 -2.01 -2.42
N SER A 357 -5.22 -3.10 -1.67
CA SER A 357 -5.50 -3.05 -0.23
C SER A 357 -4.40 -2.32 0.56
N ALA A 358 -4.77 -1.76 1.70
CA ALA A 358 -3.83 -1.19 2.67
C ALA A 358 -2.72 -2.21 3.01
N ARG A 359 -3.10 -3.49 3.20
CA ARG A 359 -2.24 -4.58 3.60
C ARG A 359 -1.13 -4.90 2.60
N ASN A 360 -1.45 -5.11 1.32
CA ASN A 360 -0.42 -5.51 0.34
C ASN A 360 0.35 -4.30 -0.21
N ASN A 361 -0.28 -3.12 -0.31
CA ASN A 361 0.36 -1.89 -0.79
C ASN A 361 1.05 -2.05 -2.16
N THR A 362 0.44 -2.77 -3.10
CA THR A 362 1.01 -3.04 -4.43
C THR A 362 0.39 -2.12 -5.47
N GLY A 363 1.22 -1.48 -6.30
CA GLY A 363 0.79 -0.47 -7.26
C GLY A 363 0.92 -0.90 -8.72
N LEU A 364 1.86 -1.78 -9.04
CA LEU A 364 2.04 -2.30 -10.40
C LEU A 364 1.48 -3.72 -10.48
N VAL A 365 0.64 -3.98 -11.47
CA VAL A 365 -0.17 -5.20 -11.50
C VAL A 365 -0.22 -5.81 -12.89
N TYR A 366 -0.14 -7.12 -12.95
CA TYR A 366 -0.50 -7.90 -14.12
C TYR A 366 -1.08 -9.23 -13.66
N VAL A 367 -2.23 -9.59 -14.24
CA VAL A 367 -2.91 -10.83 -13.91
C VAL A 367 -3.35 -11.51 -15.18
N THR A 368 -3.09 -12.81 -15.31
CA THR A 368 -3.43 -13.59 -16.49
C THR A 368 -4.00 -14.97 -16.19
N ASP A 369 -4.88 -15.44 -17.06
CA ASP A 369 -5.40 -16.82 -17.07
C ASP A 369 -4.47 -17.82 -17.74
N LEU A 370 -3.39 -17.36 -18.37
CA LEU A 370 -2.41 -18.25 -18.97
C LEU A 370 -1.69 -19.09 -17.89
N HIS A 371 -1.35 -20.32 -18.26
CA HIS A 371 -0.85 -21.34 -17.35
C HIS A 371 0.67 -21.42 -17.33
N TYR A 372 1.22 -21.65 -16.13
CA TYR A 372 2.55 -22.19 -15.94
C TYR A 372 2.60 -23.20 -14.79
N ASN A 373 3.22 -24.34 -15.05
CA ASN A 373 3.50 -25.35 -14.05
C ASN A 373 5.00 -25.32 -13.69
N PRO A 374 5.37 -24.81 -12.50
CA PRO A 374 6.78 -24.71 -12.11
C PRO A 374 7.42 -26.07 -11.84
N THR A 375 6.64 -27.12 -11.56
CA THR A 375 7.15 -28.48 -11.30
C THR A 375 7.58 -29.15 -12.60
N THR A 376 6.85 -28.93 -13.70
CA THR A 376 7.15 -29.56 -14.99
C THR A 376 7.84 -28.62 -15.98
N GLY A 377 7.88 -27.31 -15.69
CA GLY A 377 8.36 -26.28 -16.61
C GLY A 377 7.46 -26.10 -17.84
N SER A 378 6.20 -26.51 -17.75
CA SER A 378 5.25 -26.49 -18.87
C SER A 378 4.34 -25.27 -18.84
N GLY A 379 4.01 -24.74 -20.02
CA GLY A 379 3.23 -23.52 -20.18
C GLY A 379 4.10 -22.28 -20.31
N ASN A 380 3.48 -21.15 -20.63
CA ASN A 380 4.13 -19.85 -20.68
C ASN A 380 3.09 -18.77 -20.38
N PRO A 381 3.09 -18.18 -19.17
CA PRO A 381 2.07 -17.23 -18.77
C PRO A 381 2.22 -15.88 -19.47
N TRP A 382 3.37 -15.63 -20.10
CA TRP A 382 3.75 -14.38 -20.74
C TRP A 382 3.63 -14.44 -22.28
N ALA A 383 3.12 -15.55 -22.82
CA ALA A 383 3.03 -15.79 -24.26
C ALA A 383 1.88 -15.03 -24.96
N ASN A 384 0.94 -14.44 -24.21
CA ASN A 384 -0.17 -13.67 -24.74
C ASN A 384 -0.73 -12.72 -23.66
N LEU A 385 -1.61 -11.80 -24.07
CA LEU A 385 -2.50 -11.09 -23.15
C LEU A 385 -3.56 -12.05 -22.59
N PRO A 386 -4.10 -11.77 -21.38
CA PRO A 386 -5.19 -12.57 -20.85
C PRO A 386 -6.42 -12.55 -21.74
N SER A 387 -7.20 -13.64 -21.73
CA SER A 387 -8.46 -13.72 -22.51
C SER A 387 -9.45 -12.61 -22.15
N TYR A 388 -9.38 -12.11 -20.91
CA TYR A 388 -10.18 -11.02 -20.36
C TYR A 388 -9.50 -9.64 -20.42
N TRP A 389 -8.55 -9.39 -21.33
CA TRP A 389 -7.74 -8.16 -21.38
C TRP A 389 -8.53 -6.85 -21.18
N MET A 390 -9.64 -6.66 -21.90
CA MET A 390 -10.46 -5.45 -21.77
C MET A 390 -11.15 -5.36 -20.40
N THR A 391 -11.64 -6.48 -19.87
CA THR A 391 -12.22 -6.54 -18.51
C THR A 391 -11.17 -6.30 -17.44
N PHE A 392 -9.92 -6.74 -17.65
CA PHE A 392 -8.80 -6.44 -16.76
C PHE A 392 -8.54 -4.93 -16.71
N LEU A 393 -8.41 -4.25 -17.86
CA LEU A 393 -8.24 -2.79 -17.90
C LEU A 393 -9.43 -2.05 -17.27
N ALA A 394 -10.67 -2.46 -17.58
CA ALA A 394 -11.87 -1.90 -16.96
C ALA A 394 -11.90 -2.09 -15.44
N THR A 395 -11.40 -3.23 -14.94
CA THR A 395 -11.30 -3.50 -13.50
C THR A 395 -10.29 -2.58 -12.84
N VAL A 396 -9.12 -2.38 -13.46
CA VAL A 396 -8.10 -1.44 -12.97
C VAL A 396 -8.63 -0.02 -12.94
N ASP A 397 -9.30 0.42 -14.01
CA ASP A 397 -9.93 1.75 -14.09
C ASP A 397 -10.97 1.94 -12.98
N ALA A 398 -11.83 0.94 -12.78
CA ALA A 398 -12.86 0.97 -11.73
C ALA A 398 -12.24 1.06 -10.33
N ILE A 399 -11.20 0.27 -10.04
CA ILE A 399 -10.48 0.36 -8.75
C ILE A 399 -9.86 1.74 -8.56
N ASN A 400 -9.20 2.28 -9.59
CA ASN A 400 -8.56 3.59 -9.54
C ASN A 400 -9.56 4.74 -9.30
N LYS A 401 -10.81 4.57 -9.77
CA LYS A 401 -11.90 5.55 -9.64
C LYS A 401 -12.86 5.24 -8.48
N SER A 402 -12.60 4.20 -7.69
CA SER A 402 -13.49 3.72 -6.62
C SER A 402 -14.93 3.43 -7.12
N GLN A 403 -15.04 2.84 -8.31
CA GLN A 403 -16.28 2.47 -8.98
C GLN A 403 -16.60 0.97 -8.79
N PRO A 404 -17.86 0.55 -9.01
CA PRO A 404 -18.20 -0.87 -9.13
C PRO A 404 -17.38 -1.57 -10.21
N LEU A 405 -16.98 -2.82 -9.96
CA LEU A 405 -16.21 -3.61 -10.94
C LEU A 405 -17.09 -4.06 -12.10
N PRO A 406 -16.53 -4.22 -13.32
CA PRO A 406 -17.23 -4.82 -14.45
C PRO A 406 -17.56 -6.30 -14.18
N THR A 407 -18.46 -6.87 -14.96
CA THR A 407 -18.76 -8.31 -14.89
C THR A 407 -17.61 -9.13 -15.49
N CYS A 408 -17.29 -10.21 -14.80
CA CYS A 408 -16.82 -11.45 -15.42
C CYS A 408 -18.06 -12.28 -15.81
#